data_AF-A0A523VPL9-F1
#
_entry.id   AF-A0A523VPL9-F1
#
_cell.length_a   1.000
_cell.length_b   1.000
_cell.length_c   1.000
_cell.angle_alpha   90.00
_cell.angle_beta   90.00
_cell.angle_gamma   90.00
#
_symmetry.space_group_name_H-M   'P 1'
#
loop_
_entity.id
_entity.type
_entity.pdbx_description
1 polymer ?
#
loop_
_entity_poly.entity_id
_entity_poly.type
_entity_poly.pdbx_seq_one_letter_code
_entity_poly.pdbx_strand_id
1 'polypeptide(L)'
;MSVRVRPSAPRSRVRGGVIVSGPYKVHVEITSIKGGCPLGHKVGHAWLVEGGKTPGGVCAAAWNAVFPYVRVLSAGGDFDWAKDKDVMSFACPDAENAAVFELRRLRD
;
A
#
# COMPACT_ATOMS: atom_id res chain seq x y z
N MET A 1 -14.82 -20.57 6.08
CA MET A 1 -14.37 -19.21 5.70
C MET A 1 -14.84 -18.92 4.29
N SER A 2 -15.94 -18.19 4.13
CA SER A 2 -16.51 -17.84 2.82
C SER A 2 -16.03 -16.44 2.43
N VAL A 3 -15.05 -16.36 1.53
CA VAL A 3 -14.64 -15.11 0.89
C VAL A 3 -15.80 -14.67 -0.01
N ARG A 4 -16.59 -13.69 0.42
CA ARG A 4 -17.60 -13.06 -0.42
C ARG A 4 -16.92 -12.06 -1.34
N VAL A 5 -16.76 -12.44 -2.61
CA VAL A 5 -16.32 -11.52 -3.66
C VAL A 5 -17.42 -10.47 -3.85
N ARG A 6 -17.17 -9.24 -3.37
CA ARG A 6 -18.03 -8.06 -3.60
C ARG A 6 -18.07 -7.71 -5.10
N PRO A 7 -19.06 -6.92 -5.56
CA PRO A 7 -19.18 -6.51 -6.96
C PRO A 7 -17.82 -5.99 -7.44
N SER A 8 -17.37 -6.53 -8.57
CA SER A 8 -16.01 -6.34 -9.08
C SER A 8 -15.59 -4.87 -9.03
N ALA A 9 -14.44 -4.60 -8.40
CA ALA A 9 -13.69 -3.38 -8.63
C ALA A 9 -13.64 -3.06 -10.15
N PRO A 10 -13.58 -1.78 -10.55
CA PRO A 10 -13.52 -1.41 -11.96
C PRO A 10 -12.42 -2.23 -12.63
N ARG A 11 -12.79 -3.05 -13.63
CA ARG A 11 -11.87 -3.95 -14.33
C ARG A 11 -10.65 -3.16 -14.77
N SER A 12 -9.46 -3.77 -14.65
CA SER A 12 -8.24 -3.22 -15.24
C SER A 12 -8.55 -2.78 -16.68
N ARG A 13 -8.49 -1.47 -16.92
CA ARG A 13 -8.83 -0.90 -18.23
C ARG A 13 -7.55 -0.88 -19.05
N VAL A 14 -7.55 -1.58 -20.19
CA VAL A 14 -6.48 -1.43 -21.18
C VAL A 14 -6.64 -0.04 -21.79
N ARG A 15 -5.69 0.87 -21.51
CA ARG A 15 -5.60 2.17 -22.18
C ARG A 15 -4.27 2.19 -22.93
N GLY A 16 -4.33 2.11 -24.27
CA GLY A 16 -3.13 2.13 -25.12
C GLY A 16 -2.21 0.92 -24.98
N GLY A 17 -2.74 -0.28 -24.70
CA GLY A 17 -1.94 -1.52 -24.70
C GLY A 17 -1.17 -1.82 -23.41
N VAL A 18 -1.31 -1.00 -22.37
CA VAL A 18 -0.69 -1.25 -21.05
C VAL A 18 -1.73 -1.85 -20.09
N ILE A 19 -1.39 -2.96 -19.43
CA ILE A 19 -2.17 -3.49 -18.30
C ILE A 19 -2.00 -2.51 -17.14
N VAL A 20 -3.03 -1.73 -16.83
CA VAL A 20 -3.03 -0.89 -15.63
C VAL A 20 -3.15 -1.82 -14.44
N SER A 21 -2.09 -1.87 -13.62
CA SER A 21 -1.91 -2.84 -12.53
C SER A 21 -2.92 -2.73 -11.39
N GLY A 22 -3.88 -1.83 -11.48
CA GLY A 22 -4.97 -1.65 -10.54
C GLY A 22 -5.61 -0.28 -10.79
N PRO A 23 -6.94 -0.15 -10.77
CA PRO A 23 -7.61 1.12 -11.06
C PRO A 23 -7.35 2.20 -10.00
N TYR A 24 -6.91 1.81 -8.79
CA TYR A 24 -6.77 2.73 -7.66
C TYR A 24 -5.32 3.09 -7.37
N LYS A 25 -5.12 4.34 -6.95
CA LYS A 25 -3.86 4.81 -6.37
C LYS A 25 -3.82 4.45 -4.88
N VAL A 26 -2.62 4.24 -4.35
CA VAL A 26 -2.42 3.96 -2.93
C VAL A 26 -1.42 4.95 -2.36
N HIS A 27 -1.85 5.72 -1.36
CA HIS A 27 -0.99 6.58 -0.56
C HIS A 27 -0.36 5.75 0.56
N VAL A 28 0.97 5.80 0.68
CA VAL A 28 1.73 5.08 1.69
C VAL A 28 2.45 6.11 2.54
N GLU A 29 2.15 6.21 3.83
CA GLU A 29 2.71 7.22 4.73
C GLU A 29 3.27 6.59 5.99
N ILE A 30 4.40 7.10 6.48
CA ILE A 30 4.91 6.74 7.80
C ILE A 30 4.19 7.55 8.87
N THR A 31 3.37 6.91 9.69
CA THR A 31 2.61 7.57 10.77
C THR A 31 3.33 7.54 12.11
N SER A 32 4.23 6.58 12.33
CA SER A 32 5.07 6.53 13.54
C SER A 32 6.37 5.77 13.30
N ILE A 33 7.39 6.06 14.10
CA ILE A 33 8.64 5.31 14.13
C ILE A 33 9.04 5.09 15.59
N LYS A 34 9.22 3.84 15.99
CA LYS A 34 9.91 3.48 17.24
C LYS A 34 11.41 3.54 16.99
N GLY A 35 12.18 4.14 17.90
CA GLY A 35 13.63 4.29 17.72
C GLY A 35 13.96 5.26 16.60
N GLY A 36 14.58 4.77 15.51
CA GLY A 36 14.85 5.59 14.33
C GLY A 36 15.19 4.77 13.09
N CYS A 37 14.81 5.24 11.91
CA CYS A 37 15.14 4.54 10.67
C CYS A 37 16.62 4.73 10.30
N PRO A 38 17.42 3.66 10.16
CA PRO A 38 18.85 3.76 9.80
C PRO A 38 19.07 4.31 8.38
N LEU A 39 18.04 4.27 7.52
CA LEU A 39 18.07 4.85 6.18
C LEU A 39 17.50 6.28 6.11
N GLY A 40 17.25 6.91 7.26
CA GLY A 40 16.86 8.31 7.33
C GLY A 40 15.40 8.61 6.99
N HIS A 41 14.52 7.60 6.92
CA HIS A 41 13.08 7.85 6.80
C HIS A 41 12.52 8.45 8.09
N LYS A 42 11.53 9.34 7.93
CA LYS A 42 10.90 10.10 9.03
C LYS A 42 9.39 9.96 8.99
N VAL A 43 8.74 10.20 10.14
CA VAL A 43 7.28 10.36 10.20
C VAL A 43 6.83 11.45 9.24
N GLY A 44 5.75 11.21 8.50
CA GLY A 44 5.24 12.08 7.44
C GLY A 44 5.90 11.87 6.08
N HIS A 45 6.95 11.04 5.96
CA HIS A 45 7.37 10.59 4.63
C HIS A 45 6.25 9.78 3.99
N ALA A 46 5.91 10.16 2.76
CA ALA A 46 4.85 9.53 2.01
C ALA A 46 5.23 9.27 0.56
N TRP A 47 4.60 8.26 -0.01
CA TRP A 47 4.75 7.84 -1.39
C TRP A 47 3.39 7.58 -2.02
N LEU A 48 3.23 8.00 -3.27
CA LEU A 48 2.07 7.67 -4.07
C LEU A 48 2.42 6.49 -4.99
N VAL A 49 1.67 5.40 -4.87
CA VAL A 49 1.79 4.24 -5.77
C VAL A 49 0.67 4.30 -6.78
N GLU A 50 1.03 4.43 -8.05
CA GLU A 50 0.09 4.49 -9.17
C GLU A 50 0.65 3.80 -10.42
N GLY A 51 -0.26 3.37 -11.31
CA GLY A 51 0.13 2.83 -12.61
C GLY A 51 1.02 1.58 -12.57
N GLY A 52 1.04 0.86 -11.44
CA GLY A 52 1.88 -0.33 -11.26
C GLY A 52 3.36 -0.07 -11.06
N LYS A 53 3.76 1.17 -10.82
CA LYS A 53 5.17 1.53 -10.63
C LYS A 53 5.54 1.47 -9.16
N THR A 54 6.75 1.00 -8.88
CA THR A 54 7.36 1.10 -7.55
C THR A 54 7.73 2.57 -7.29
N PRO A 55 7.37 3.13 -6.13
CA PRO A 55 7.76 4.49 -5.80
C PRO A 55 9.28 4.59 -5.57
N GLY A 56 9.89 5.68 -6.00
CA GLY A 56 11.30 5.95 -5.71
C GLY A 56 11.51 6.37 -4.26
N GLY A 57 12.69 6.07 -3.71
CA GLY A 57 13.10 6.55 -2.38
C GLY A 57 12.53 5.78 -1.20
N VAL A 58 11.69 4.77 -1.40
CA VAL A 58 11.38 3.77 -0.35
C VAL A 58 12.47 2.71 -0.32
N CYS A 59 12.89 2.26 0.87
CA CYS A 59 13.88 1.19 0.95
C CYS A 59 13.28 -0.18 0.57
N ALA A 60 14.12 -1.10 0.10
CA ALA A 60 13.67 -2.42 -0.38
C ALA A 60 12.95 -3.25 0.71
N ALA A 61 13.42 -3.17 1.96
CA ALA A 61 12.82 -3.90 3.08
C ALA A 61 11.40 -3.39 3.41
N ALA A 62 11.24 -2.06 3.50
CA ALA A 62 9.94 -1.44 3.70
C ALA A 62 8.99 -1.74 2.54
N TRP A 63 9.49 -1.64 1.30
CA TRP A 63 8.69 -1.95 0.12
C TRP A 63 8.23 -3.40 0.10
N ASN A 64 9.12 -4.35 0.37
CA ASN A 64 8.75 -5.77 0.45
C ASN A 64 7.67 -6.04 1.50
N ALA A 65 7.71 -5.34 2.64
CA ALA A 65 6.72 -5.48 3.70
C ALA A 65 5.33 -4.95 3.31
N VAL A 66 5.25 -3.83 2.60
CA VAL A 66 3.95 -3.20 2.25
C VAL A 66 3.42 -3.61 0.88
N PHE A 67 4.28 -4.03 -0.04
CA PHE A 67 3.95 -4.28 -1.44
C PHE A 67 2.77 -5.24 -1.64
N PRO A 68 2.68 -6.42 -0.98
CA PRO A 68 1.56 -7.33 -1.18
C PRO A 68 0.21 -6.66 -0.91
N TYR A 69 0.16 -5.81 0.12
CA TYR A 69 -1.05 -5.10 0.53
C TYR A 69 -1.36 -3.92 -0.38
N VAL A 70 -0.34 -3.17 -0.81
CA VAL A 70 -0.47 -2.15 -1.86
C VAL A 70 -1.02 -2.76 -3.15
N ARG A 71 -0.59 -3.97 -3.52
CA ARG A 71 -1.08 -4.69 -4.71
C ARG A 71 -2.56 -5.06 -4.58
N VAL A 72 -2.96 -5.60 -3.43
CA VAL A 72 -4.38 -5.90 -3.15
C VAL A 72 -5.23 -4.63 -3.21
N LEU A 73 -4.78 -3.57 -2.53
CA LEU A 73 -5.53 -2.30 -2.49
C LEU A 73 -5.62 -1.63 -3.85
N SER A 74 -4.52 -1.55 -4.61
CA SER A 74 -4.52 -0.94 -5.94
C SER A 74 -5.40 -1.72 -6.93
N ALA A 75 -5.47 -3.06 -6.82
CA ALA A 75 -6.35 -3.90 -7.62
C ALA A 75 -7.84 -3.84 -7.20
N GLY A 76 -8.16 -3.16 -6.09
CA GLY A 76 -9.51 -3.05 -5.57
C GLY A 76 -9.99 -4.24 -4.75
N GLY A 77 -9.06 -5.09 -4.28
CA GLY A 77 -9.36 -6.15 -3.31
C GLY A 77 -9.32 -5.62 -1.88
N ASP A 78 -10.12 -6.20 -0.99
CA ASP A 78 -10.26 -5.72 0.39
C ASP A 78 -9.87 -6.83 1.38
N PHE A 79 -9.60 -6.44 2.63
CA PHE A 79 -9.29 -7.38 3.71
C PHE A 79 -10.46 -7.50 4.67
N ASP A 80 -10.96 -8.72 4.91
CA ASP A 80 -12.18 -8.94 5.69
C ASP A 80 -12.06 -8.44 7.14
N TRP A 81 -10.86 -8.52 7.72
CA TRP A 81 -10.57 -8.07 9.08
C TRP A 81 -10.34 -6.56 9.21
N ALA A 82 -10.15 -5.84 8.10
CA ALA A 82 -9.93 -4.39 8.14
C ALA A 82 -11.22 -3.66 8.57
N LYS A 83 -11.09 -2.75 9.54
CA LYS A 83 -12.21 -1.90 10.02
C LYS A 83 -12.66 -0.95 8.91
N ASP A 84 -11.70 -0.30 8.27
CA ASP A 84 -11.88 0.48 7.06
C ASP A 84 -11.28 -0.32 5.89
N LYS A 85 -12.05 -0.54 4.82
CA LYS A 85 -11.61 -1.35 3.66
C LYS A 85 -10.57 -0.62 2.80
N ASP A 86 -10.41 0.67 3.01
CA ASP A 86 -9.46 1.50 2.26
C ASP A 86 -8.20 1.82 3.06
N VAL A 87 -8.10 1.42 4.33
CA VAL A 87 -6.96 1.73 5.21
C VAL A 87 -6.37 0.47 5.81
N MET A 88 -5.05 0.33 5.70
CA MET A 88 -4.29 -0.73 6.34
C MET A 88 -3.04 -0.16 7.00
N SER A 89 -2.57 -0.79 8.07
CA SER A 89 -1.33 -0.39 8.75
C SER A 89 -0.38 -1.58 8.89
N PHE A 90 0.89 -1.38 8.53
CA PHE A 90 1.93 -2.40 8.60
C PHE A 90 3.22 -1.83 9.16
N ALA A 91 3.99 -2.66 9.85
CA ALA A 91 5.28 -2.26 10.40
C ALA A 91 6.43 -2.63 9.46
N CYS A 92 7.52 -1.86 9.54
CA CYS A 92 8.83 -2.21 9.03
C CYS A 92 9.26 -3.57 9.62
N PRO A 93 9.96 -4.43 8.85
CA PRO A 93 10.49 -5.69 9.38
C PRO A 93 11.62 -5.50 10.41
N ASP A 94 12.13 -4.28 10.58
CA ASP A 94 13.04 -3.91 11.67
C ASP A 94 12.25 -3.74 12.98
N ALA A 95 12.25 -4.78 13.82
CA ALA A 95 11.48 -4.81 15.06
C ALA A 95 12.01 -3.84 16.13
N GLU A 96 13.31 -3.50 16.09
CA GLU A 96 13.90 -2.54 17.03
C GLU A 96 13.53 -1.11 16.63
N ASN A 97 13.55 -0.82 15.32
CA ASN A 97 13.24 0.49 14.75
C ASN A 97 11.92 0.51 13.96
N ALA A 98 10.87 -0.05 14.54
CA ALA A 98 9.61 -0.28 13.84
C ALA A 98 8.95 1.02 13.37
N ALA A 99 9.06 1.31 12.06
CA ALA A 99 8.26 2.33 11.38
C ALA A 99 6.89 1.75 11.00
N VAL A 100 5.81 2.45 11.32
CA VAL A 100 4.44 2.06 10.94
C VAL A 100 4.03 2.84 9.70
N PHE A 101 3.67 2.09 8.67
CA PHE A 101 3.15 2.59 7.40
C PHE A 101 1.63 2.49 7.39
N GLU A 102 0.94 3.60 7.15
CA GLU A 102 -0.46 3.60 6.75
C GLU A 102 -0.55 3.54 5.23
N LEU A 103 -1.32 2.58 4.72
CA LEU A 103 -1.66 2.43 3.32
C LEU A 103 -3.12 2.85 3.14
N ARG A 104 -3.37 3.84 2.30
CA ARG A 104 -4.71 4.36 2.01
C ARG A 104 -5.03 4.26 0.53
N ARG A 105 -6.09 3.55 0.17
CA ARG A 105 -6.63 3.55 -1.20
C ARG A 105 -7.31 4.89 -1.45
N LEU A 106 -6.99 5.51 -2.59
CA LEU A 106 -7.66 6.72 -3.07
C LEU A 106 -8.77 6.33 -4.04
N ARG A 107 -9.98 6.82 -3.79
CA ARG A 107 -11.20 6.56 -4.58
C ARG A 107 -11.65 7.88 -5.19
N ASP A 108 -10.95 8.28 -6.23
CA ASP A 108 -11.18 9.52 -6.96
C ASP A 108 -11.68 9.19 -8.38
#